data_AF-A0A7V5CK51-F1
#
_entry.id   AF-A0A7V5CK51-F1
#
_cell.length_a   1.000
_cell.length_b   1.000
_cell.length_c   1.000
_cell.angle_alpha   90.00
_cell.angle_beta   90.00
_cell.angle_gamma   90.00
#
_symmetry.space_group_name_H-M   'P 1'
#
loop_
_entity.id
_entity.type
_entity.pdbx_description
1 polymer ?
#
loop_
_entity_poly.entity_id
_entity_poly.type
_entity_poly.pdbx_seq_one_letter_code
_entity_poly.pdbx_strand_id
1 'polypeptide(L)'
;MAISISASDIKRKAGIDSADTTYDSSINSLISEMQSSIEYSIADAYLNDTANVKLQATLKLGILEIITGEFIEQMKRETGSTEQFSAGGITIGPSAVTGVDLIQQGATRLSPYLKSVLPMISESGSASSSLDRDTIFSTGEEVW
;
A
#
# COMPACT_ATOMS: atom_id res chain seq x y z
N MET A 1 -0.06 9.64 11.79
CA MET A 1 -0.45 8.51 10.91
C MET A 1 -1.85 8.07 11.30
N ALA A 2 -2.80 8.01 10.35
CA ALA A 2 -4.23 7.83 10.66
C ALA A 2 -4.85 6.50 10.16
N ILE A 3 -4.15 5.74 9.31
CA ILE A 3 -4.68 4.47 8.78
C ILE A 3 -4.31 3.34 9.74
N SER A 4 -5.31 2.81 10.44
CA SER A 4 -5.17 1.65 11.31
C SER A 4 -6.02 0.50 10.78
N ILE A 5 -5.37 -0.64 10.55
CA ILE A 5 -6.00 -1.91 10.25
C ILE A 5 -5.88 -2.80 11.48
N SER A 6 -6.96 -3.50 11.79
CA SER A 6 -7.05 -4.39 12.94
C SER A 6 -7.27 -5.83 12.50
N ALA A 7 -6.93 -6.79 13.36
CA ALA A 7 -7.21 -8.19 13.09
C ALA A 7 -8.71 -8.46 12.88
N SER A 8 -9.59 -7.74 13.60
CA SER A 8 -11.03 -7.85 13.41
C SER A 8 -11.51 -7.32 12.05
N ASP A 9 -10.87 -6.28 11.50
CA ASP A 9 -11.16 -5.80 10.14
C ASP A 9 -10.86 -6.88 9.08
N ILE A 10 -9.74 -7.58 9.23
CA ILE A 10 -9.31 -8.68 8.34
C ILE A 10 -10.21 -9.89 8.50
N LYS A 11 -10.48 -10.36 9.73
CA LYS A 11 -11.38 -11.50 10.00
C LYS A 11 -12.76 -11.27 9.39
N ARG A 12 -13.33 -10.07 9.59
CA ARG A 12 -14.62 -9.69 8.99
C ARG A 12 -14.59 -9.80 7.46
N LYS A 13 -13.52 -9.32 6.81
CA LYS A 13 -13.40 -9.33 5.35
C LYS A 13 -13.12 -10.76 4.82
N ALA A 14 -12.40 -11.58 5.57
CA ALA A 14 -12.11 -12.98 5.28
C ALA A 14 -13.29 -13.93 5.56
N GLY A 15 -14.37 -13.45 6.18
CA GLY A 15 -15.53 -14.27 6.55
C GLY A 15 -15.30 -15.16 7.79
N ILE A 16 -14.31 -14.82 8.61
CA ILE A 16 -14.00 -15.51 9.88
C ILE A 16 -14.77 -14.83 11.01
N ASP A 17 -15.28 -15.64 11.96
CA ASP A 17 -15.93 -15.10 13.15
C ASP A 17 -14.95 -14.22 13.93
N SER A 18 -15.43 -13.02 14.30
CA SER A 18 -14.68 -12.09 15.14
C SER A 18 -14.21 -12.68 16.48
N ALA A 19 -14.94 -13.67 17.02
CA ALA A 19 -14.61 -14.35 18.28
C ALA A 19 -13.53 -15.43 18.13
N ASP A 20 -13.21 -15.88 16.91
CA ASP A 20 -12.14 -16.83 16.66
C ASP A 20 -10.78 -16.13 16.77
N THR A 21 -9.97 -16.54 17.75
CA THR A 21 -8.65 -15.96 18.03
C THR A 21 -7.50 -16.78 17.45
N THR A 22 -7.79 -17.91 16.79
CA THR A 22 -6.80 -18.85 16.24
C THR A 22 -5.78 -18.16 15.33
N TYR A 23 -6.24 -17.18 14.56
CA TYR A 23 -5.43 -16.49 13.55
C TYR A 23 -4.90 -15.12 13.99
N ASP A 24 -5.23 -14.64 15.19
CA ASP A 24 -4.95 -13.26 15.58
C ASP A 24 -3.44 -12.94 15.57
N SER A 25 -2.58 -13.86 16.01
CA SER A 25 -1.13 -13.68 15.96
C SER A 25 -0.61 -13.58 14.52
N SER A 26 -0.99 -14.53 13.66
CA SER A 26 -0.60 -14.55 12.25
C SER A 26 -1.09 -13.30 11.51
N ILE A 27 -2.33 -12.86 11.77
CA ILE A 27 -2.88 -11.64 11.18
C ILE A 27 -2.10 -10.41 11.63
N ASN A 28 -1.78 -10.29 12.92
CA ASN A 28 -1.02 -9.15 13.44
C ASN A 28 0.43 -9.11 12.89
N SER A 29 1.07 -10.26 12.74
CA SER A 29 2.37 -10.37 12.06
C SER A 29 2.25 -9.90 10.62
N LEU A 30 1.25 -10.36 9.88
CA LEU A 30 1.04 -9.98 8.48
C LEU A 30 0.76 -8.48 8.31
N ILE A 31 -0.05 -7.88 9.19
CA ILE A 31 -0.27 -6.42 9.22
C ILE A 31 1.06 -5.70 9.39
N SER A 32 1.88 -6.14 10.35
CA SER A 32 3.17 -5.50 10.67
C SER A 32 4.17 -5.60 9.52
N GLU A 33 4.14 -6.70 8.78
CA GLU A 33 5.03 -6.94 7.63
C GLU A 33 4.60 -6.13 6.39
N MET A 34 3.30 -6.11 6.08
CA MET A 34 2.82 -5.56 4.81
C MET A 34 2.44 -4.09 4.88
N GLN A 35 1.85 -3.62 5.98
CA GLN A 35 1.20 -2.30 6.01
C GLN A 35 2.20 -1.17 5.70
N SER A 36 3.38 -1.18 6.33
CA SER A 36 4.40 -0.14 6.09
C SER A 36 4.94 -0.17 4.65
N SER A 37 5.06 -1.35 4.03
CA SER A 37 5.49 -1.46 2.65
C SER A 37 4.44 -0.90 1.67
N ILE A 38 3.16 -1.16 1.93
CA ILE A 38 2.07 -0.62 1.09
C ILE A 38 1.99 0.90 1.26
N GLU A 39 2.03 1.39 2.50
CA GLU A 39 2.04 2.84 2.78
C GLU A 39 3.22 3.54 2.11
N TYR A 40 4.41 2.95 2.12
CA TYR A 40 5.57 3.51 1.43
C TYR A 40 5.34 3.73 -0.07
N SER A 41 4.54 2.88 -0.72
CA SER A 41 4.22 2.98 -2.15
C SER A 41 3.20 4.09 -2.48
N ILE A 42 2.43 4.55 -1.51
CA ILE A 42 1.41 5.60 -1.65
C ILE A 42 2.08 6.97 -1.49
N ALA A 43 1.72 7.94 -2.32
CA ALA A 43 2.28 9.28 -2.23
C ALA A 43 1.93 9.96 -0.89
N ASP A 44 2.93 10.54 -0.25
CA ASP A 44 2.83 11.10 1.11
C ASP A 44 1.75 12.21 1.20
N ALA A 45 1.48 12.94 0.10
CA ALA A 45 0.41 13.93 0.02
C ALA A 45 -0.97 13.35 0.37
N TYR A 46 -1.27 12.11 -0.04
CA TYR A 46 -2.54 11.45 0.26
C TYR A 46 -2.57 10.84 1.66
N LEU A 47 -1.42 10.34 2.15
CA LEU A 47 -1.31 9.82 3.52
C LEU A 47 -1.46 10.93 4.57
N ASN A 48 -0.97 12.13 4.26
CA ASN A 48 -1.00 13.29 5.15
C ASN A 48 -2.32 14.09 5.07
N ASP A 49 -3.16 13.88 4.06
CA ASP A 49 -4.50 14.47 3.97
C ASP A 49 -5.50 13.71 4.89
N THR A 50 -5.29 13.84 6.20
CA THR A 50 -6.12 13.18 7.22
C THR A 50 -7.49 13.82 7.40
N ALA A 51 -7.68 15.04 6.88
CA ALA A 51 -8.96 15.74 6.93
C ALA A 51 -9.97 15.16 5.92
N ASN A 52 -9.47 14.60 4.81
CA ASN A 52 -10.30 13.96 3.81
C ASN A 52 -10.68 12.53 4.21
N VAL A 53 -11.73 12.42 5.03
CA VAL A 53 -12.26 11.13 5.51
C VAL A 53 -12.63 10.14 4.40
N LYS A 54 -13.08 10.60 3.23
CA LYS A 54 -13.41 9.72 2.11
C LYS A 54 -12.16 9.11 1.47
N LEU A 55 -11.10 9.91 1.33
CA LEU A 55 -9.80 9.45 0.87
C LEU A 55 -9.22 8.45 1.87
N GLN A 56 -9.18 8.79 3.17
CA GLN A 56 -8.65 7.91 4.21
C GLN A 56 -9.40 6.56 4.26
N ALA A 57 -10.72 6.57 4.12
CA ALA A 57 -11.51 5.35 4.02
C ALA A 57 -11.17 4.52 2.77
N THR A 58 -10.93 5.17 1.63
CA THR A 58 -10.56 4.52 0.37
C THR A 58 -9.18 3.86 0.49
N LEU A 59 -8.20 4.57 1.05
CA LEU A 59 -6.86 4.05 1.29
C LEU A 59 -6.90 2.87 2.28
N LYS A 60 -7.58 3.04 3.42
CA LYS A 60 -7.78 1.96 4.41
C LYS A 60 -8.38 0.72 3.77
N LEU A 61 -9.41 0.88 2.93
CA LEU A 61 -10.09 -0.27 2.32
C LEU A 61 -9.22 -0.97 1.28
N GLY A 62 -8.43 -0.23 0.50
CA GLY A 62 -7.48 -0.82 -0.45
C GLY A 62 -6.35 -1.60 0.24
N ILE A 63 -5.77 -1.04 1.31
CA ILE A 63 -4.74 -1.74 2.11
C ILE A 63 -5.36 -2.97 2.78
N LEU A 64 -6.56 -2.86 3.36
CA LEU A 64 -7.28 -3.98 3.96
C LEU A 64 -7.51 -5.13 2.97
N GLU A 65 -7.90 -4.83 1.73
CA GLU A 65 -8.12 -5.84 0.69
C GLU A 65 -6.85 -6.59 0.32
N ILE A 66 -5.72 -5.90 0.19
CA ILE A 66 -4.43 -6.53 -0.12
C ILE A 66 -4.01 -7.46 1.02
N ILE A 67 -4.02 -6.98 2.27
CA ILE A 67 -3.60 -7.77 3.43
C ILE A 67 -4.55 -8.96 3.65
N THR A 68 -5.86 -8.75 3.50
CA THR A 68 -6.84 -9.85 3.61
C THR A 68 -6.63 -10.90 2.52
N GLY A 69 -6.34 -10.48 1.29
CA GLY A 69 -6.11 -11.40 0.20
C GLY A 69 -4.86 -12.25 0.41
N GLU A 70 -3.75 -11.66 0.86
CA GLU A 70 -2.54 -12.43 1.23
C GLU A 70 -2.84 -13.41 2.36
N PHE A 71 -3.57 -12.99 3.40
CA PHE A 71 -3.96 -13.87 4.50
C PHE A 71 -4.76 -15.10 4.01
N ILE A 72 -5.73 -14.90 3.10
CA ILE A 72 -6.50 -16.00 2.50
C ILE A 72 -5.58 -16.94 1.69
N GLU A 73 -4.63 -16.40 0.93
CA GLU A 73 -3.67 -17.22 0.18
C GLU A 73 -2.69 -17.98 1.09
N GLN A 74 -2.34 -17.44 2.26
CA GLN A 74 -1.57 -18.16 3.28
C GLN A 74 -2.39 -19.32 3.86
N MET A 75 -3.67 -19.09 4.20
CA MET A 75 -4.56 -20.15 4.68
C MET A 75 -4.73 -21.28 3.66
N LYS A 76 -4.72 -20.99 2.35
CA LYS A 76 -4.78 -22.01 1.30
C LYS A 76 -3.55 -22.90 1.21
N ARG A 77 -2.40 -22.43 1.71
CA ARG A 77 -1.16 -23.23 1.74
C ARG A 77 -1.16 -24.24 2.90
N GLU A 78 -2.11 -24.13 3.83
CA GLU A 78 -2.28 -25.12 4.89
C GLU A 78 -2.77 -26.46 4.31
N THR A 79 -2.20 -27.55 4.77
CA THR A 79 -2.57 -28.90 4.36
C THR A 79 -4.05 -29.15 4.62
N GLY A 80 -4.79 -29.63 3.60
CA GLY A 80 -6.24 -29.89 3.69
C GLY A 80 -7.13 -28.70 3.31
N SER A 81 -6.57 -27.49 3.19
CA SER A 81 -7.34 -26.27 2.90
C SER A 81 -7.89 -26.20 1.47
N THR A 82 -7.27 -26.93 0.54
CA THR A 82 -7.64 -26.94 -0.89
C THR A 82 -8.40 -28.20 -1.30
N GLU A 83 -8.72 -29.08 -0.36
CA GLU A 83 -9.43 -30.32 -0.66
C GLU A 83 -10.85 -30.02 -1.15
N GLN A 84 -11.21 -30.64 -2.27
CA GLN A 84 -12.51 -30.50 -2.89
C GLN A 84 -13.02 -31.87 -3.30
N PHE A 85 -14.28 -32.15 -2.97
CA PHE A 85 -14.98 -33.34 -3.39
C PHE A 85 -16.09 -32.97 -4.36
N SER A 86 -16.14 -33.61 -5.53
CA SER A 86 -17.22 -33.39 -6.50
C SER A 86 -17.88 -34.71 -6.86
N ALA A 87 -19.21 -34.77 -6.70
CA ALA A 87 -20.02 -35.93 -7.02
C ALA A 87 -21.41 -35.50 -7.52
N GLY A 88 -21.86 -36.03 -8.65
CA GLY A 88 -23.21 -35.80 -9.15
C GLY A 88 -23.58 -34.33 -9.43
N GLY A 89 -22.62 -33.49 -9.81
CA GLY A 89 -22.84 -32.06 -10.05
C GLY A 89 -22.84 -31.19 -8.79
N ILE A 90 -22.62 -31.79 -7.61
CA ILE A 90 -22.40 -31.08 -6.35
C ILE A 90 -20.90 -31.05 -6.09
N THR A 91 -20.39 -29.85 -5.83
CA THR A 91 -19.00 -29.65 -5.43
C THR A 91 -18.97 -29.11 -4.01
N ILE A 92 -18.32 -29.83 -3.12
CA ILE A 92 -18.11 -29.46 -1.72
C ILE A 92 -16.62 -29.17 -1.56
N GLY A 93 -16.30 -27.95 -1.15
CA GLY A 93 -14.94 -27.49 -0.99
C GLY A 93 -14.91 -26.01 -0.58
N PRO A 94 -13.73 -25.43 -0.39
CA PRO A 94 -13.58 -24.03 -0.02
C PRO A 94 -14.26 -23.10 -1.04
N SER A 95 -14.82 -22.00 -0.54
CA SER A 95 -15.48 -20.96 -1.34
C SER A 95 -14.52 -20.38 -2.39
N ALA A 96 -15.04 -20.04 -3.57
CA ALA A 96 -14.26 -19.54 -4.71
C ALA A 96 -13.69 -18.13 -4.52
N VAL A 97 -13.86 -17.49 -3.36
CA VAL A 97 -13.25 -16.17 -3.09
C VAL A 97 -11.74 -16.35 -3.07
N THR A 98 -11.08 -15.95 -4.16
CA THR A 98 -9.63 -16.01 -4.21
C THR A 98 -9.03 -14.78 -3.54
N GLY A 99 -8.01 -14.98 -2.71
CA GLY A 99 -7.27 -13.87 -2.13
C GLY A 99 -6.62 -13.01 -3.23
N VAL A 100 -6.30 -13.63 -4.37
CA VAL A 100 -5.84 -12.95 -5.58
C VAL A 100 -6.82 -11.88 -6.07
N ASP A 101 -8.13 -12.15 -6.10
CA ASP A 101 -9.13 -11.16 -6.52
C ASP A 101 -9.16 -9.96 -5.57
N LEU A 102 -9.04 -10.19 -4.26
CA LEU A 102 -8.98 -9.14 -3.26
C LEU A 102 -7.69 -8.31 -3.38
N ILE A 103 -6.55 -8.96 -3.61
CA ILE A 103 -5.28 -8.26 -3.87
C ILE A 103 -5.42 -7.36 -5.10
N GLN A 104 -5.99 -7.89 -6.20
CA GLN A 104 -6.19 -7.12 -7.43
C GLN A 104 -7.15 -5.94 -7.22
N GLN A 105 -8.24 -6.16 -6.47
CA GLN A 105 -9.20 -5.11 -6.14
C GLN A 105 -8.54 -3.98 -5.32
N GLY A 106 -7.79 -4.34 -4.28
CA GLY A 106 -7.07 -3.39 -3.45
C GLY A 106 -6.00 -2.64 -4.23
N ALA A 107 -5.22 -3.34 -5.06
CA ALA A 107 -4.21 -2.73 -5.93
C ALA A 107 -4.83 -1.75 -6.94
N THR A 108 -5.95 -2.13 -7.57
CA THR A 108 -6.68 -1.26 -8.50
C THR A 108 -7.19 -0.01 -7.80
N ARG A 109 -7.68 -0.14 -6.55
CA ARG A 109 -8.16 0.99 -5.77
C ARG A 109 -7.03 1.92 -5.32
N LEU A 110 -5.86 1.38 -4.99
CA LEU A 110 -4.70 2.17 -4.58
C LEU A 110 -3.94 2.79 -5.75
N SER A 111 -4.08 2.23 -6.96
CA SER A 111 -3.36 2.64 -8.17
C SER A 111 -3.32 4.17 -8.39
N PRO A 112 -4.41 4.94 -8.24
CA PRO A 112 -4.39 6.38 -8.47
C PRO A 112 -3.52 7.17 -7.47
N TYR A 113 -3.18 6.58 -6.33
CA TYR A 113 -2.50 7.24 -5.22
C TYR A 113 -1.02 6.83 -5.09
N LEU A 114 -0.54 5.97 -5.99
CA LEU A 114 0.84 5.46 -5.93
C LEU A 114 1.85 6.51 -6.38
N LYS A 115 3.04 6.50 -5.75
CA LYS A 115 4.17 7.36 -6.11
C LYS A 115 4.57 7.22 -7.59
N SER A 116 4.45 6.02 -8.15
CA SER A 116 4.81 5.72 -9.54
C SER A 116 3.94 6.40 -10.59
N VAL A 117 2.74 6.86 -10.22
CA VAL A 117 1.80 7.51 -11.13
C VAL A 117 1.99 9.03 -11.15
N LEU A 118 2.64 9.59 -10.13
CA LEU A 118 2.96 11.00 -10.13
C LEU A 118 4.04 11.27 -11.19
N PRO A 119 3.87 12.30 -12.05
CA PRO A 119 4.95 12.70 -12.93
C PRO A 119 6.16 12.99 -12.04
N MET A 120 7.30 12.35 -12.31
CA MET A 120 8.52 12.59 -11.55
C MET A 120 8.78 14.10 -11.58
N ILE A 121 8.49 14.78 -10.47
CA ILE A 121 8.97 16.13 -10.27
C ILE A 121 10.47 15.94 -10.13
N SER A 122 11.17 16.19 -11.23
CA SER A 122 12.61 16.21 -11.34
C SER A 122 13.17 17.08 -10.20
N GLU A 123 13.65 16.47 -9.13
CA GLU A 123 14.56 17.07 -8.16
C GLU A 123 15.95 17.25 -8.81
N SER A 124 15.98 17.94 -9.95
CA SER A 124 17.19 18.37 -10.64
C SER A 124 16.93 19.75 -11.20
N GLY A 125 17.08 20.71 -10.31
CA GLY A 125 17.19 22.12 -10.60
C GLY A 125 18.06 22.74 -9.53
N SER A 126 19.35 22.41 -9.56
CA SER A 126 20.38 23.08 -8.76
C SER A 126 20.26 24.58 -8.99
N ALA A 127 19.67 25.32 -8.05
CA ALA A 127 19.69 26.77 -8.07
C ALA A 127 21.12 27.21 -7.76
N SER A 128 21.95 27.28 -8.80
CA SER A 128 23.24 27.97 -8.75
C SER A 128 22.95 29.45 -8.63
N SER A 129 22.96 29.99 -7.41
CA SER A 129 22.94 31.43 -7.19
C SER A 129 24.33 32.01 -7.47
N SER A 130 24.70 32.13 -8.74
CA SER A 130 25.74 33.09 -9.13
C SER A 130 25.11 34.47 -9.12
N LEU A 131 25.11 35.11 -7.95
CA LEU A 131 24.95 36.56 -7.84
C LEU A 131 25.98 37.20 -8.77
N ASP A 132 25.48 37.94 -9.76
CA ASP A 132 26.23 38.90 -10.57
C ASP A 132 27.18 39.69 -9.67
N ARG A 133 28.46 39.38 -9.77
CA ARG A 133 29.52 40.28 -9.35
C ARG A 133 30.13 40.83 -10.62
N ASP A 134 29.76 42.07 -10.93
CA ASP A 134 30.41 42.94 -11.89
C ASP A 134 31.93 42.74 -11.83
N THR A 135 32.49 42.13 -12.87
CA THR A 135 33.93 42.10 -13.09
C THR A 135 34.31 43.39 -13.78
N ILE A 136 34.55 44.44 -12.99
CA ILE A 136 35.17 45.67 -13.47
C ILE A 136 36.63 45.36 -13.79
N PHE A 137 36.98 45.33 -15.07
CA PHE A 137 38.37 45.36 -15.53
C PHE A 137 38.91 46.78 -15.39
N SER A 138 39.77 47.01 -14.39
CA SER A 138 40.58 48.21 -14.30
C SER A 138 41.90 47.97 -15.04
N THR A 139 42.07 48.61 -16.21
CA THR A 139 43.37 48.72 -16.88
C THR A 139 44.18 49.80 -16.18
N GLY A 140 45.03 49.39 -15.24
CA GLY A 140 46.10 50.22 -14.70
C GLY A 140 47.27 50.24 -15.67
N GLU A 141 47.44 51.36 -16.35
CA GLU A 141 48.61 51.74 -17.13
C GLU A 141 49.74 52.08 -16.15
N GLU A 142 50.80 51.26 -16.08
CA GLU A 142 52.05 51.66 -15.43
C GLU A 142 53.18 51.73 -16.47
N VAL A 143 53.49 52.98 -16.78
CA VAL A 143 54.73 53.52 -17.34
C VAL A 143 55.89 53.11 -16.44
N TRP A 144 56.95 52.50 -17.00
CA TRP A 144 58.37 52.85 -16.81
C TRP A 144 59.22 52.23 -17.93
#